data_AF-A0A3M1BQ04-F1
#
_entry.id   AF-A0A3M1BQ04-F1
#
_cell.length_a   1.000
_cell.length_b   1.000
_cell.length_c   1.000
_cell.angle_alpha   90.00
_cell.angle_beta   90.00
_cell.angle_gamma   90.00
#
_symmetry.space_group_name_H-M   'P 1'
#
loop_
_entity.id
_entity.type
_entity.pdbx_description
1 polymer ?
#
loop_
_entity_poly.entity_id
_entity_poly.type
_entity_poly.pdbx_seq_one_letter_code
_entity_poly.pdbx_strand_id
1 'polypeptide(L)'
;MVLHPLFSYPTILLALIVFTLYILSLLKTRNMMRYALYLNVLLIIFALLSVLFGFGVSSVPLVQSKVPFIWGFPHKWNGVFVFVFSVLTFVVFWFKGETAGKKLIILPAVGLLLTLFQFFTGWMLRLVFFS
;
A
#
# COMPACT_ATOMS: atom_id res chain seq x y z
N MET A 1 -9.54 1.70 -18.05
CA MET A 1 -8.08 1.44 -18.13
C MET A 1 -7.22 2.56 -17.54
N VAL A 2 -7.59 3.85 -17.62
CA VAL A 2 -6.78 4.98 -17.10
C VAL A 2 -6.86 5.16 -15.57
N LEU A 3 -8.00 4.85 -14.95
CA LEU A 3 -8.23 5.09 -13.52
C LEU A 3 -7.33 4.23 -12.61
N HIS A 4 -7.01 2.99 -12.98
CA HIS A 4 -6.18 2.13 -12.13
C HIS A 4 -4.73 2.65 -11.97
N PRO A 5 -4.01 3.03 -13.05
CA PRO A 5 -2.73 3.74 -12.93
C PRO A 5 -2.82 5.04 -12.12
N LEU A 6 -3.91 5.80 -12.30
CA LEU A 6 -4.12 7.07 -11.61
C LEU A 6 -4.14 6.93 -10.08
N PHE A 7 -4.67 5.84 -9.55
CA PHE A 7 -4.71 5.60 -8.10
C PHE A 7 -3.58 4.71 -7.61
N SER A 8 -3.10 3.75 -8.41
CA SER A 8 -2.06 2.81 -7.98
C SER A 8 -0.70 3.49 -7.77
N TYR A 9 -0.21 4.32 -8.70
CA TYR A 9 1.10 4.97 -8.53
C TYR A 9 1.14 5.94 -7.34
N PRO A 10 0.14 6.83 -7.15
CA PRO A 10 0.11 7.67 -5.96
C PRO A 10 -0.05 6.88 -4.67
N THR A 11 -0.81 5.77 -4.67
CA THR A 11 -0.91 4.88 -3.49
C THR A 11 0.45 4.37 -3.07
N ILE A 12 1.28 3.89 -4.02
CA ILE A 12 2.61 3.36 -3.70
C ILE A 12 3.53 4.46 -3.18
N LEU A 13 3.57 5.60 -3.85
CA LEU A 13 4.41 6.73 -3.40
C LEU A 13 4.00 7.19 -2.01
N LEU A 14 2.69 7.34 -1.78
CA LEU A 14 2.15 7.75 -0.50
C LEU A 14 2.41 6.70 0.60
N ALA A 15 2.29 5.42 0.29
CA ALA A 15 2.61 4.34 1.23
C ALA A 15 4.07 4.37 1.68
N LEU A 16 5.01 4.58 0.74
CA LEU A 16 6.44 4.74 1.06
C LEU A 16 6.65 5.91 2.02
N ILE A 17 6.04 7.06 1.74
CA ILE A 17 6.13 8.25 2.61
C ILE A 17 5.54 7.96 3.99
N VAL A 18 4.32 7.45 4.07
CA VAL A 18 3.59 7.21 5.32
C VAL A 18 4.33 6.23 6.23
N PHE A 19 4.73 5.06 5.71
CA PHE A 19 5.43 4.07 6.51
C PHE A 19 6.82 4.56 6.94
N THR A 20 7.51 5.32 6.09
CA THR A 20 8.77 5.98 6.47
C THR A 20 8.56 6.99 7.58
N LEU A 21 7.51 7.82 7.52
CA LEU A 21 7.19 8.79 8.57
C LEU A 21 6.87 8.12 9.91
N TYR A 22 6.14 6.99 9.92
CA TYR A 22 5.94 6.21 11.15
C TYR A 22 7.26 5.70 11.73
N ILE A 23 8.16 5.17 10.90
CA ILE A 23 9.49 4.71 11.32
C ILE A 23 10.30 5.86 11.91
N LEU A 24 10.39 6.99 11.19
CA LEU A 24 11.12 8.17 11.64
C LEU A 24 10.54 8.75 12.93
N SER A 25 9.22 8.71 13.07
CA SER A 25 8.54 9.18 14.27
C SER A 25 8.89 8.36 15.51
N LEU A 26 9.01 7.04 15.35
CA LEU A 26 9.40 6.14 16.42
C LEU A 26 10.90 6.21 16.78
N LEU A 27 11.75 6.50 15.81
CA LEU A 27 13.21 6.47 15.98
C LEU A 27 13.81 7.80 16.44
N LYS A 28 13.35 8.93 15.87
CA LYS A 28 13.97 10.25 16.06
C LYS A 28 13.03 11.26 16.68
N THR A 29 11.90 11.57 16.02
CA THR A 29 11.08 12.73 16.37
C THR A 29 9.59 12.38 16.47
N ARG A 30 9.04 12.39 17.69
CA ARG A 30 7.61 12.10 17.90
C ARG A 30 6.69 13.07 17.14
N ASN A 31 7.15 14.29 16.86
CA ASN A 31 6.43 15.29 16.07
C ASN A 31 6.02 14.80 14.66
N MET A 32 6.69 13.79 14.10
CA MET A 32 6.32 13.22 12.80
C MET A 32 5.07 12.32 12.85
N MET A 33 4.63 11.88 14.03
CA MET A 33 3.50 10.94 14.19
C MET A 33 2.21 11.53 13.63
N ARG A 34 1.96 12.81 13.88
CA ARG A 34 0.75 13.52 13.43
C ARG A 34 0.67 13.56 11.90
N TYR A 35 1.78 13.85 11.24
CA TYR A 35 1.86 13.84 9.77
C TYR A 35 1.67 12.43 9.21
N ALA A 36 2.28 11.43 9.83
CA ALA A 36 2.10 10.03 9.46
C ALA A 36 0.63 9.60 9.56
N LEU A 37 -0.07 9.98 10.63
CA LEU A 37 -1.50 9.67 10.83
C LEU A 37 -2.39 10.32 9.77
N TYR A 38 -2.24 11.62 9.52
CA TYR A 38 -3.07 12.31 8.53
C TYR A 38 -2.83 11.81 7.10
N LEU A 39 -1.57 11.60 6.73
CA LEU A 39 -1.25 11.02 5.42
C LEU A 39 -1.70 9.56 5.32
N ASN A 40 -1.76 8.81 6.43
CA ASN A 40 -2.28 7.45 6.41
C ASN A 40 -3.79 7.41 6.13
N VAL A 41 -4.57 8.40 6.59
CA VAL A 41 -6.00 8.51 6.21
C VAL A 41 -6.13 8.66 4.70
N LEU A 42 -5.32 9.54 4.10
CA LEU A 42 -5.29 9.71 2.65
C LEU A 42 -4.84 8.42 1.94
N LEU A 43 -3.83 7.73 2.49
CA LEU A 43 -3.37 6.44 1.98
C LEU A 43 -4.47 5.39 1.99
N ILE A 44 -5.26 5.29 3.06
CA ILE A 44 -6.37 4.33 3.16
C ILE A 44 -7.39 4.58 2.04
N ILE A 45 -7.75 5.84 1.79
CA ILE A 45 -8.68 6.22 0.71
C ILE A 45 -8.09 5.83 -0.65
N PHE A 46 -6.85 6.20 -0.93
CA PHE A 46 -6.19 5.91 -2.21
C PHE A 46 -5.99 4.41 -2.42
N ALA A 47 -5.60 3.67 -1.38
CA ALA A 47 -5.44 2.22 -1.42
C ALA A 47 -6.77 1.52 -1.68
N LEU A 48 -7.87 1.96 -1.06
CA LEU A 48 -9.20 1.45 -1.35
C LEU A 48 -9.58 1.67 -2.83
N LEU A 49 -9.40 2.89 -3.35
CA LEU A 49 -9.68 3.20 -4.75
C LEU A 49 -8.80 2.36 -5.69
N SER A 50 -7.51 2.24 -5.39
CA SER A 50 -6.56 1.42 -6.16
C SER A 50 -6.99 -0.04 -6.23
N VAL A 51 -7.44 -0.62 -5.11
CA VAL A 51 -7.97 -1.99 -5.03
C VAL A 51 -9.24 -2.12 -5.86
N LEU A 52 -10.22 -1.25 -5.68
CA LEU A 52 -11.50 -1.28 -6.40
C LEU A 52 -11.29 -1.19 -7.92
N PHE A 53 -10.50 -0.23 -8.39
CA PHE A 53 -10.19 -0.09 -9.81
C PHE A 53 -9.26 -1.20 -10.33
N GLY A 54 -8.41 -1.78 -9.48
CA GLY A 54 -7.57 -2.93 -9.81
C GLY A 54 -8.36 -4.21 -10.09
N PHE A 55 -9.43 -4.45 -9.32
CA PHE A 55 -10.40 -5.51 -9.63
C PHE A 55 -11.15 -5.26 -10.96
N GLY A 56 -11.23 -4.02 -11.43
CA GLY A 56 -11.73 -3.72 -12.78
C GLY A 56 -10.76 -4.09 -13.91
N VAL A 57 -9.44 -4.04 -13.69
CA VAL A 57 -8.43 -4.45 -14.69
C VAL A 57 -8.35 -5.98 -14.83
N SER A 58 -8.65 -6.65 -13.74
CA SER A 58 -8.74 -8.11 -13.60
C SER A 58 -9.74 -8.79 -14.56
N SER A 59 -10.74 -8.06 -15.07
CA SER A 59 -11.74 -8.57 -16.02
C SER A 59 -11.37 -8.35 -17.49
N VAL A 60 -10.20 -7.74 -17.79
CA VAL A 60 -9.75 -7.53 -19.16
C VAL A 60 -9.38 -8.89 -19.80
N PRO A 61 -9.92 -9.24 -20.98
CA PRO A 61 -9.70 -10.56 -21.61
C PRO A 61 -8.23 -10.93 -21.80
N LEU A 62 -7.38 -9.95 -22.12
CA LEU A 62 -5.93 -10.14 -22.26
C LEU A 62 -5.25 -10.55 -20.94
N VAL A 63 -5.73 -10.03 -19.81
CA VAL A 63 -5.19 -10.39 -18.48
C VAL A 63 -5.69 -11.79 -18.09
N GLN A 64 -6.96 -12.09 -18.36
CA GLN A 64 -7.56 -13.40 -18.09
C GLN A 64 -6.96 -14.52 -18.94
N SER A 65 -6.61 -14.25 -20.20
CA SER A 65 -6.00 -15.26 -21.08
C SER A 65 -4.58 -15.65 -20.67
N LYS A 66 -3.88 -14.79 -19.92
CA LYS A 66 -2.53 -15.03 -19.43
C LYS A 66 -2.48 -15.53 -17.99
N VAL A 67 -3.49 -15.19 -17.19
CA VAL A 67 -3.60 -15.60 -15.78
C VAL A 67 -5.07 -15.92 -15.49
N PRO A 68 -5.56 -17.11 -15.89
CA PRO A 68 -6.99 -17.45 -15.86
C PRO A 68 -7.56 -17.61 -14.45
N PHE A 69 -6.71 -17.66 -13.42
CA PHE A 69 -7.12 -17.86 -12.05
C PHE A 69 -7.10 -16.53 -11.27
N ILE A 70 -8.21 -16.16 -10.63
CA ILE A 70 -8.34 -14.95 -9.79
C ILE A 70 -7.26 -14.92 -8.68
N TRP A 71 -6.86 -16.09 -8.16
CA TRP A 71 -5.77 -16.24 -7.18
C TRP A 71 -4.37 -16.26 -7.79
N GLY A 72 -4.25 -16.40 -9.12
CA GLY A 72 -2.97 -16.46 -9.83
C GLY A 72 -2.28 -15.10 -10.01
N PHE A 73 -2.87 -14.01 -9.49
CA PHE A 73 -2.31 -12.66 -9.62
C PHE A 73 -1.87 -12.11 -8.26
N PRO A 74 -0.68 -12.49 -7.76
CA PRO A 74 -0.14 -12.03 -6.48
C PRO A 74 -0.24 -10.52 -6.27
N HIS A 75 -0.05 -9.74 -7.34
CA HIS A 75 -0.12 -8.28 -7.31
C HIS A 75 -1.49 -7.70 -6.89
N LYS A 76 -2.60 -8.41 -7.16
CA LYS A 76 -3.93 -7.99 -6.67
C LYS A 76 -4.01 -8.14 -5.15
N TRP A 77 -3.61 -9.29 -4.65
CA TRP A 77 -3.63 -9.60 -3.22
C TRP A 77 -2.69 -8.71 -2.43
N ASN A 78 -1.51 -8.44 -2.96
CA ASN A 78 -0.56 -7.48 -2.41
C ASN A 78 -1.18 -6.08 -2.26
N GLY A 79 -1.94 -5.61 -3.25
CA GLY A 79 -2.67 -4.33 -3.15
C GLY A 79 -3.70 -4.33 -2.01
N VAL A 80 -4.46 -5.42 -1.86
CA VAL A 80 -5.40 -5.60 -0.74
C VAL A 80 -4.66 -5.65 0.59
N PHE A 81 -3.52 -6.35 0.67
CA PHE A 81 -2.70 -6.40 1.87
C PHE A 81 -2.18 -5.02 2.25
N VAL A 82 -1.69 -4.23 1.30
CA VAL A 82 -1.27 -2.85 1.57
C VAL A 82 -2.43 -2.04 2.16
N PHE A 83 -3.64 -2.13 1.58
CA PHE A 83 -4.83 -1.46 2.12
C PHE A 83 -5.15 -1.88 3.56
N VAL A 84 -5.30 -3.18 3.80
CA VAL A 84 -5.61 -3.72 5.14
C VAL A 84 -4.54 -3.30 6.15
N PHE A 85 -3.28 -3.38 5.75
CA PHE A 85 -2.15 -3.06 6.61
C PHE A 85 -2.07 -1.57 6.92
N SER A 86 -2.40 -0.68 5.97
CA SER A 86 -2.55 0.76 6.22
C SER A 86 -3.64 1.05 7.25
N VAL A 87 -4.79 0.38 7.16
CA VAL A 87 -5.89 0.51 8.13
C VAL A 87 -5.46 0.04 9.52
N LEU A 88 -4.85 -1.15 9.63
CA LEU A 88 -4.38 -1.68 10.92
C LEU A 88 -3.30 -0.77 11.54
N THR A 89 -2.37 -0.29 10.73
CA THR A 89 -1.34 0.66 11.16
C THR A 89 -1.98 1.95 11.67
N PHE A 90 -2.95 2.50 10.93
CA PHE A 90 -3.67 3.69 11.37
C PHE A 90 -4.34 3.47 12.72
N VAL A 91 -5.12 2.40 12.88
CA VAL A 91 -5.83 2.09 14.12
C VAL A 91 -4.84 2.01 15.30
N VAL A 92 -3.75 1.24 15.16
CA VAL A 92 -2.76 1.07 16.23
C VAL A 92 -2.14 2.40 16.65
N PHE A 93 -1.69 3.21 15.68
CA PHE A 93 -1.03 4.47 15.98
C PHE A 93 -1.99 5.61 16.33
N TRP A 94 -3.25 5.55 15.89
CA TRP A 94 -4.28 6.51 16.27
C TRP A 94 -4.57 6.43 17.77
N PHE A 95 -4.71 5.21 18.30
CA PHE A 95 -4.97 5.01 19.73
C PHE A 95 -3.72 5.17 20.61
N LYS A 96 -2.53 4.81 20.11
CA LYS A 96 -1.30 4.97 20.90
C LYS A 96 -0.70 6.36 20.79
N GLY A 97 -0.85 7.03 19.65
CA GLY A 97 -0.30 8.36 19.38
C GLY A 97 1.17 8.45 19.77
N GLU A 98 1.50 9.45 20.60
CA GLU A 98 2.85 9.72 21.07
C GLU A 98 3.37 8.71 22.10
N THR A 99 2.50 7.90 22.70
CA THR A 99 2.91 6.84 23.65
C THR A 99 3.40 5.57 22.94
N ALA A 100 3.37 5.54 21.61
CA ALA A 100 3.85 4.42 20.82
C ALA A 100 5.35 4.16 21.07
N GLY A 101 5.66 2.98 21.62
CA GLY A 101 7.04 2.56 21.89
C GLY A 101 7.75 2.03 20.64
N LYS A 102 9.10 2.05 20.67
CA LYS A 102 9.96 1.59 19.55
C LYS A 102 9.68 0.17 19.09
N LYS A 103 9.18 -0.73 19.96
CA LYS A 103 8.78 -2.10 19.59
C LYS A 103 7.74 -2.14 18.47
N LEU A 104 6.94 -1.09 18.31
CA LEU A 104 5.93 -0.99 17.27
C LEU A 104 6.49 -0.65 15.89
N ILE A 105 7.81 -0.40 15.76
CA ILE A 105 8.48 -0.13 14.48
C ILE A 105 8.32 -1.28 13.48
N ILE A 106 8.13 -2.50 13.98
CA ILE A 106 7.93 -3.67 13.14
C ILE A 106 6.69 -3.51 12.25
N LEU A 107 5.66 -2.81 12.73
CA LEU A 107 4.43 -2.60 11.98
C LEU A 107 4.70 -1.76 10.71
N PRO A 108 5.13 -0.49 10.78
CA PRO A 108 5.42 0.27 9.57
C PRO A 108 6.58 -0.30 8.74
N ALA A 109 7.53 -1.04 9.34
CA ALA A 109 8.57 -1.74 8.58
C ALA A 109 7.98 -2.84 7.67
N VAL A 110 7.06 -3.65 8.19
CA VAL A 110 6.33 -4.65 7.38
C VAL A 110 5.48 -3.95 6.31
N GLY A 111 4.80 -2.87 6.66
CA GLY A 111 4.05 -2.06 5.69
C GLY A 111 4.92 -1.54 4.53
N LEU A 112 6.15 -1.10 4.83
CA LEU A 112 7.12 -0.67 3.83
C LEU A 112 7.56 -1.83 2.92
N LEU A 113 7.83 -3.00 3.49
CA LEU A 113 8.18 -4.20 2.72
C LEU A 113 7.04 -4.64 1.80
N LEU A 114 5.79 -4.63 2.29
CA LEU A 114 4.61 -4.92 1.47
C LEU A 114 4.46 -3.93 0.32
N THR A 115 4.71 -2.65 0.59
CA THR A 115 4.67 -1.59 -0.43
C THR A 115 5.73 -1.81 -1.51
N LEU A 116 6.96 -2.14 -1.12
CA LEU A 116 8.04 -2.45 -2.07
C LEU A 116 7.71 -3.70 -2.89
N PHE A 117 7.19 -4.75 -2.24
CA PHE A 117 6.78 -5.96 -2.94
C PHE A 117 5.66 -5.68 -3.95
N GLN A 118 4.69 -4.83 -3.59
CA GLN A 118 3.66 -4.38 -4.51
C GLN A 118 4.21 -3.58 -5.70
N PHE A 119 5.17 -2.69 -5.46
CA PHE A 119 5.85 -1.93 -6.51
C PHE A 119 6.58 -2.85 -7.49
N PHE A 120 7.43 -3.75 -6.99
CA PHE A 120 8.21 -4.66 -7.83
C PHE A 120 7.33 -5.60 -8.63
N THR A 121 6.32 -6.22 -8.00
CA THR A 121 5.39 -7.10 -8.72
C THR A 121 4.61 -6.35 -9.79
N GLY A 122 4.16 -5.12 -9.53
CA GLY A 122 3.47 -4.29 -10.52
C GLY A 122 4.36 -3.93 -11.70
N TRP A 123 5.62 -3.59 -11.42
CA TRP A 123 6.60 -3.28 -12.45
C TRP A 123 6.95 -4.50 -13.32
N MET A 124 7.18 -5.66 -12.71
CA MET A 124 7.42 -6.92 -13.44
C MET A 124 6.24 -7.26 -14.37
N LEU A 125 5.01 -7.13 -13.89
CA LEU A 125 3.82 -7.35 -14.72
C LEU A 125 3.78 -6.40 -15.92
N ARG A 126 4.15 -5.13 -15.71
CA ARG A 126 4.24 -4.17 -16.81
C ARG A 126 5.27 -4.59 -17.86
N LEU A 127 6.44 -5.07 -17.43
CA LEU A 127 7.50 -5.54 -18.32
C LEU A 127 7.13 -6.83 -19.06
N VAL A 128 6.31 -7.71 -18.48
CA VAL A 128 5.95 -9.00 -19.11
C VAL A 128 4.74 -8.87 -20.04
N PHE A 129 3.78 -8.00 -19.71
CA PHE A 129 2.50 -7.93 -20.43
C PHE A 129 2.37 -6.74 -21.38
N PHE A 130 3.19 -5.69 -21.18
CA PHE A 130 3.02 -4.41 -21.89
C PHE A 130 4.36 -3.84 -22.39
N SER A 131 5.39 -4.68 -22.53
CA SER A 131 6.63 -4.36 -23.24
C SER A 131 6.49 -4.50 -24.75
#